data_AF-A0A1E5SNJ1-F1
#
_entry.id   AF-A0A1E5SNJ1-F1
#
_cell.length_a   1.000
_cell.length_b   1.000
_cell.length_c   1.000
_cell.angle_alpha   90.00
_cell.angle_beta   90.00
_cell.angle_gamma   90.00
#
_symmetry.space_group_name_H-M   'P 1'
#
loop_
_entity.id
_entity.type
_entity.pdbx_description
1 polymer ?
#
loop_
_entity_poly.entity_id
_entity_poly.type
_entity_poly.pdbx_seq_one_letter_code
_entity_poly.pdbx_strand_id
1 'polypeptide(L)'
;MEEQKDRNEIFSKRVRAGKRTYFFDIKATRSNDYYLTITESKRKYKEDGFTYEKHKIFLYKEDFAKFVNALSETVDHVKEELMPEFNFDQFEENGEFSMENTADGESDSQLSWD
;
A
#
# COMPACT_ATOMS: atom_id res chain seq x y z
N MET A 1 -16.63 -1.83 -18.47
CA MET A 1 -15.70 -0.83 -19.07
C MET A 1 -14.53 -0.61 -18.11
N GLU A 2 -13.74 -1.65 -17.83
CA GLU A 2 -12.69 -1.60 -16.79
C GLU A 2 -11.26 -1.73 -17.33
N GLU A 3 -11.08 -2.27 -18.54
CA GLU A 3 -9.76 -2.51 -19.17
C GLU A 3 -8.98 -1.22 -19.55
N GLN A 4 -9.52 -0.03 -19.27
CA GLN A 4 -8.84 1.24 -19.52
C GLN A 4 -8.13 1.84 -18.29
N LYS A 5 -8.37 1.33 -17.07
CA LYS A 5 -7.76 1.89 -15.84
C LYS A 5 -6.26 1.58 -15.68
N ASP A 6 -5.78 0.50 -16.28
CA ASP A 6 -4.37 0.08 -16.19
C ASP A 6 -3.44 0.74 -17.22
N ARG A 7 -4.00 1.40 -18.24
CA ARG A 7 -3.22 1.81 -19.42
C ARG A 7 -2.18 2.90 -19.16
N ASN A 8 -2.22 3.54 -17.99
CA ASN A 8 -1.31 4.61 -17.60
C ASN A 8 -0.48 4.28 -16.34
N GLU A 9 -0.52 3.04 -15.85
CA GLU A 9 0.30 2.60 -14.72
C GLU A 9 1.69 2.19 -15.22
N ILE A 10 2.70 2.94 -14.80
CA ILE A 10 4.09 2.80 -15.27
C ILE A 10 4.88 1.89 -14.35
N PHE A 11 4.60 1.97 -13.06
CA PHE A 11 5.24 1.20 -12.01
C PHE A 11 4.27 0.99 -10.86
N SER A 12 4.31 -0.19 -10.25
CA SER A 12 3.60 -0.46 -9.01
C SER A 12 4.44 -1.30 -8.07
N LYS A 13 4.47 -0.90 -6.80
CA LYS A 13 5.05 -1.67 -5.71
C LYS A 13 3.98 -1.96 -4.67
N ARG A 14 3.77 -3.24 -4.38
CA ARG A 14 2.88 -3.72 -3.32
C ARG A 14 3.69 -4.06 -2.08
N VAL A 15 3.21 -3.62 -0.91
CA VAL A 15 3.78 -3.94 0.40
C VAL A 15 2.67 -4.50 1.29
N ARG A 16 2.80 -5.77 1.71
CA ARG A 16 1.85 -6.40 2.64
C ARG A 16 2.32 -6.16 4.08
N ALA A 17 1.40 -5.76 4.95
CA ALA A 17 1.67 -5.49 6.36
C ALA A 17 0.49 -5.98 7.21
N GLY A 18 0.44 -7.29 7.45
CA GLY A 18 -0.65 -7.94 8.19
C GLY A 18 -2.01 -7.71 7.55
N LYS A 19 -2.92 -7.01 8.25
CA LYS A 19 -4.29 -6.70 7.76
C LYS A 19 -4.33 -5.53 6.76
N ARG A 20 -3.19 -4.90 6.48
CA ARG A 20 -3.05 -3.78 5.55
C ARG A 20 -2.23 -4.20 4.33
N THR A 21 -2.55 -3.61 3.19
CA THR A 21 -1.72 -3.66 1.99
C THR A 21 -1.54 -2.24 1.47
N TYR A 22 -0.29 -1.84 1.28
CA TYR A 22 0.07 -0.58 0.68
C TYR A 22 0.39 -0.78 -0.80
N PHE A 23 -0.08 0.13 -1.63
CA PHE A 23 0.20 0.17 -3.06
C PHE A 23 0.85 1.51 -3.38
N PHE A 24 2.01 1.47 -4.02
CA PHE A 24 2.75 2.64 -4.48
C PHE A 24 2.79 2.59 -6.00
N ASP A 25 1.92 3.37 -6.65
CA ASP A 25 1.71 3.33 -8.09
C ASP A 25 2.19 4.63 -8.73
N ILE A 26 3.04 4.55 -9.75
CA ILE A 26 3.42 5.70 -10.59
C ILE A 26 2.53 5.70 -11.83
N LYS A 27 1.86 6.82 -12.08
CA LYS A 27 0.95 6.99 -13.21
C LYS A 27 1.30 8.22 -14.03
N ALA A 28 1.04 8.17 -15.34
CA ALA A 28 1.15 9.33 -16.22
C ALA A 28 -0.15 10.14 -16.28
N THR A 29 -0.02 11.47 -16.31
CA THR A 29 -1.09 12.39 -16.70
C THR A 29 -1.20 12.45 -18.24
N ARG A 30 -2.26 13.09 -18.73
CA ARG A 30 -2.44 13.35 -20.17
C ARG A 30 -1.32 14.21 -20.78
N SER A 31 -0.64 15.01 -19.97
CA SER A 31 0.48 15.88 -20.37
C SER A 31 1.83 15.16 -20.31
N ASN A 32 1.84 13.84 -20.12
CA ASN A 32 3.04 13.02 -19.98
C ASN A 32 3.90 13.37 -18.74
N ASP A 33 3.26 13.91 -17.70
CA ASP A 33 3.86 14.10 -16.37
C ASP A 33 3.56 12.91 -15.47
N TYR A 34 4.38 12.70 -14.45
CA TYR A 34 4.23 11.58 -13.51
C TYR A 34 3.72 12.03 -12.15
N TYR A 35 2.89 11.20 -11.54
CA TYR A 35 2.44 11.36 -10.16
C TYR A 35 2.41 10.00 -9.46
N LEU A 36 2.60 10.02 -8.13
CA LEU A 36 2.53 8.86 -7.26
C LEU A 36 1.15 8.76 -6.64
N THR A 37 0.56 7.57 -6.65
CA THR A 37 -0.61 7.22 -5.85
C THR A 37 -0.16 6.27 -4.75
N ILE A 38 -0.40 6.65 -3.49
CA ILE A 38 -0.20 5.77 -2.34
C ILE A 38 -1.58 5.33 -1.86
N THR A 39 -1.84 4.03 -1.86
CA THR A 39 -3.12 3.49 -1.37
C THR A 39 -2.87 2.55 -0.20
N GLU A 40 -3.45 2.84 0.96
CA GLU A 40 -3.61 1.86 2.04
C GLU A 40 -4.94 1.15 1.84
N SER A 41 -4.93 -0.18 1.76
CA SER A 41 -6.12 -1.03 1.83
C SER A 41 -6.11 -1.82 3.14
N LYS A 42 -7.08 -1.56 4.02
CA LYS A 42 -7.21 -2.20 5.33
C LYS A 42 -8.40 -3.14 5.34
N ARG A 43 -8.17 -4.42 5.67
CA ARG A 43 -9.24 -5.41 5.85
C ARG A 43 -9.96 -5.17 7.18
N LYS A 44 -11.26 -4.88 7.11
CA LYS A 44 -12.19 -4.74 8.24
C LYS A 44 -13.15 -5.93 8.28
N TYR A 45 -13.21 -6.62 9.40
CA TYR A 45 -14.18 -7.69 9.65
C TYR A 45 -15.49 -7.08 10.16
N LYS A 46 -16.61 -7.62 9.70
CA LYS A 46 -17.98 -7.35 10.16
C LYS A 46 -18.64 -8.68 10.50
N GLU A 47 -19.79 -8.64 11.16
CA GLU A 47 -20.53 -9.85 11.54
C GLU A 47 -20.85 -10.76 10.34
N ASP A 48 -21.12 -10.17 9.17
CA ASP A 48 -21.48 -10.89 7.93
C ASP A 48 -20.32 -11.02 6.91
N GLY A 49 -19.06 -10.81 7.31
CA GLY A 49 -17.90 -11.02 6.43
C GLY A 49 -16.78 -9.98 6.55
N PHE A 50 -16.12 -9.64 5.45
CA PHE A 50 -15.05 -8.64 5.44
C PHE A 50 -15.26 -7.58 4.36
N THR A 51 -14.74 -6.38 4.63
CA THR A 51 -14.72 -5.23 3.72
C THR A 51 -13.32 -4.65 3.67
N TYR A 52 -12.96 -3.99 2.57
CA TYR A 52 -11.71 -3.25 2.47
C TYR A 52 -11.98 -1.75 2.54
N GLU A 53 -11.35 -1.10 3.51
CA GLU A 53 -11.30 0.35 3.58
C GLU A 53 -10.04 0.84 2.85
N LYS A 54 -10.20 1.74 1.89
CA LYS A 54 -9.11 2.28 1.10
C LYS A 54 -8.88 3.75 1.43
N HIS A 55 -7.66 4.10 1.84
CA HIS A 55 -7.19 5.48 1.92
C HIS A 55 -6.23 5.73 0.77
N LYS A 56 -6.44 6.82 0.02
CA LYS A 56 -5.66 7.12 -1.17
C LYS A 56 -5.11 8.54 -1.09
N ILE A 57 -3.81 8.66 -1.36
CA ILE A 57 -3.07 9.90 -1.45
C ILE A 57 -2.55 10.03 -2.88
N PHE A 58 -2.71 11.22 -3.45
CA PHE A 58 -2.11 11.61 -4.72
C PHE A 58 -0.99 12.58 -4.44
N LEU A 59 0.19 12.31 -4.97
CA LEU A 59 1.37 13.15 -4.82
C LEU A 59 1.89 13.49 -6.22
N TYR A 60 2.04 14.77 -6.51
CA TYR A 60 2.53 15.27 -7.79
C TYR A 60 4.03 15.57 -7.73
N LYS A 61 4.69 15.58 -8.90
CA LYS A 61 6.15 15.68 -9.03
C LYS A 61 6.77 16.86 -8.28
N GLU A 62 6.08 17.98 -8.22
CA GLU A 62 6.50 19.22 -7.54
C GLU A 62 6.67 19.06 -6.03
N ASP A 63 5.97 18.10 -5.44
CA ASP A 63 5.95 17.86 -4.00
C ASP A 63 6.78 16.65 -3.57
N PHE A 64 7.33 15.87 -4.52
CA PHE A 64 8.09 14.64 -4.22
C PHE A 64 9.22 14.88 -3.22
N ALA A 65 10.06 15.87 -3.49
CA ALA A 65 11.20 16.17 -2.64
C ALA A 65 10.78 16.55 -1.21
N LYS A 66 9.76 17.43 -1.08
CA LYS A 66 9.27 17.87 0.23
C LYS A 66 8.65 16.71 1.01
N PHE A 67 7.85 15.89 0.34
CA PHE A 67 7.16 14.77 0.97
C PHE A 67 8.12 13.68 1.42
N VAL A 68 9.07 13.27 0.56
CA VAL A 68 10.06 12.23 0.91
C VAL A 68 10.97 12.69 2.04
N ASN A 69 11.40 13.95 2.03
CA ASN A 69 12.23 14.49 3.10
C ASN A 69 11.47 14.49 4.44
N ALA A 70 10.25 15.03 4.47
CA ALA A 70 9.44 15.06 5.69
C ALA A 70 9.11 13.65 6.20
N LEU A 71 8.82 12.70 5.31
CA LEU A 71 8.58 11.31 5.66
C LEU A 71 9.84 10.67 6.28
N SER A 72 11.00 10.88 5.66
CA SER A 72 12.27 10.31 6.14
C SER A 72 12.65 10.90 7.50
N GLU A 73 12.63 12.23 7.62
CA GLU A 73 12.93 12.94 8.87
C GLU A 73 12.02 12.48 10.02
N THR A 74 10.74 12.30 9.75
CA THR A 74 9.79 11.83 10.77
C THR A 74 10.09 10.38 11.18
N VAL A 75 10.45 9.51 10.23
CA VAL A 75 10.81 8.12 10.52
C VAL A 75 12.13 8.05 11.31
N ASP A 76 13.12 8.85 10.92
CA ASP A 76 14.42 8.89 11.57
C ASP A 76 14.29 9.40 13.01
N HIS A 77 13.50 10.44 13.25
CA HIS A 77 13.19 10.93 14.60
C HIS A 77 12.55 9.83 15.48
N VAL A 78 11.65 9.01 14.93
CA VAL A 78 11.09 7.86 15.67
C VAL A 78 12.17 6.83 16.00
N LYS A 79 13.04 6.51 15.03
CA LYS A 79 14.09 5.51 15.21
C LYS A 79 15.15 5.96 16.21
N GLU A 80 15.62 7.19 16.11
CA GLU A 80 16.77 7.67 16.87
C GLU A 80 16.38 8.21 18.25
N GLU A 81 15.27 8.94 18.35
CA GLU A 81 14.91 9.65 19.59
C GLU A 81 13.84 8.92 20.40
N LEU A 82 12.81 8.37 19.74
CA LEU A 82 11.66 7.79 20.43
C LEU A 82 11.81 6.29 20.73
N MET A 83 12.46 5.55 19.84
CA MET A 83 12.60 4.09 19.92
C MET A 83 14.00 3.57 19.55
N PRO A 84 15.09 4.10 20.15
CA PRO A 84 16.47 3.73 19.78
C PRO A 84 16.82 2.26 20.01
N GLU A 85 16.19 1.62 20.99
CA GLU A 85 16.44 0.20 21.33
C GLU A 85 15.59 -0.78 20.49
N PHE A 86 14.66 -0.27 19.66
CA PHE A 86 13.79 -1.11 18.86
C PHE A 86 14.41 -1.41 17.50
N ASN A 87 14.70 -2.69 17.24
CA ASN A 87 15.19 -3.12 15.94
C ASN A 87 14.02 -3.16 14.93
N PHE A 88 13.96 -2.19 14.02
CA PHE A 88 12.96 -2.15 12.95
C PHE A 88 13.29 -3.09 11.78
N ASP A 89 14.56 -3.46 11.62
CA ASP A 89 15.04 -4.27 10.49
C ASP A 89 14.64 -5.75 10.62
N GLN A 90 14.28 -6.19 11.83
CA GLN A 90 13.75 -7.54 12.07
C GLN A 90 12.46 -7.84 11.28
N PHE A 91 11.77 -6.82 10.77
CA PHE A 91 10.57 -6.95 9.95
C PHE A 91 10.84 -6.96 8.45
N GLU A 92 12.09 -6.74 8.01
CA GLU A 92 12.45 -6.81 6.58
C GLU A 92 12.59 -8.26 6.08
N GLU A 93 12.99 -9.21 6.93
CA GLU A 93 13.31 -10.59 6.52
C GLU A 93 12.10 -11.52 6.30
N ASN A 94 10.90 -11.15 6.75
CA ASN A 94 9.71 -12.01 6.66
C ASN A 94 8.79 -11.61 5.50
N GLY A 95 9.30 -11.75 4.28
CA GLY A 95 8.55 -11.51 3.03
C GLY A 95 7.33 -12.42 2.81
N GLU A 96 7.09 -13.40 3.69
CA GLU A 96 5.96 -14.32 3.63
C GLU A 96 5.34 -14.52 5.03
N PHE A 97 4.55 -13.55 5.49
CA PHE A 97 3.39 -13.93 6.30
C PHE A 97 2.34 -14.50 5.35
N SER A 98 2.53 -15.75 4.92
CA SER A 98 1.42 -16.57 4.45
C SER A 98 0.45 -16.70 5.62
N MET A 99 -0.70 -16.04 5.49
CA MET A 99 -1.80 -16.26 6.43
C MET A 99 -2.33 -17.66 6.12
N GLU A 100 -1.76 -18.66 6.80
CA GLU A 100 -2.28 -20.01 6.76
C GLU A 100 -3.66 -20.04 7.43
N ASN A 101 -4.54 -20.76 6.76
CA ASN A 101 -5.96 -20.92 6.99
C ASN A 101 -6.37 -21.12 8.46
N THR A 102 -7.38 -20.37 8.88
CA THR A 102 -8.43 -20.92 9.73
C THR A 102 -9.78 -20.63 9.06
N ALA A 103 -10.34 -21.67 8.45
CA ALA A 103 -11.74 -21.92 8.05
C ALA A 103 -12.57 -20.70 7.58
N ASP A 104 -13.04 -20.59 6.33
CA ASP A 104 -13.82 -21.58 5.59
C ASP A 104 -13.58 -21.46 4.08
N GLY A 105 -13.62 -22.61 3.40
CA GLY A 105 -13.52 -22.68 1.95
C GLY A 105 -14.82 -22.27 1.28
N GLU A 106 -14.72 -21.30 0.38
CA GLU A 106 -15.60 -21.19 -0.78
C GLU A 106 -14.89 -20.37 -1.88
N SER A 107 -14.58 -21.06 -2.97
CA SER A 107 -14.39 -20.54 -4.34
C SER A 107 -13.57 -19.26 -4.51
N ASP A 108 -12.27 -19.45 -4.76
CA ASP A 108 -11.39 -18.47 -5.44
C ASP A 108 -11.66 -18.39 -6.96
N SER A 109 -12.92 -18.58 -7.36
CA SER A 109 -13.37 -18.32 -8.72
C SER A 109 -14.39 -17.20 -8.67
N GLN A 110 -14.11 -16.14 -9.43
CA GLN A 110 -15.00 -15.01 -9.69
C GLN A 110 -14.97 -13.85 -8.68
N LEU A 111 -13.83 -13.16 -8.60
CA LEU A 111 -13.83 -11.73 -8.35
C LEU A 111 -13.43 -10.99 -9.63
N SER A 112 -14.40 -10.97 -10.56
CA SER A 112 -14.53 -9.86 -11.50
C SER A 112 -14.61 -8.60 -10.67
N TRP A 113 -13.63 -7.72 -10.84
CA TRP A 113 -13.82 -6.34 -10.43
C TRP A 113 -14.90 -5.76 -11.37
N ASP A 114 -15.72 -4.85 -10.84
CA ASP A 114 -16.72 -4.02 -11.53
C ASP A 114 -16.50 -2.58 -11.06
#